data_AF-A0A5E4HXJ0-F1
#
_entry.id   AF-A0A5E4HXJ0-F1
#
_cell.length_a   1.000
_cell.length_b   1.000
_cell.length_c   1.000
_cell.angle_alpha   90.00
_cell.angle_beta   90.00
_cell.angle_gamma   90.00
#
_symmetry.space_group_name_H-M   'P 1'
#
loop_
_entity.id
_entity.type
_entity.pdbx_description
1 polymer ?
#
loop_
_entity_poly.entity_id
_entity_poly.type
_entity_poly.pdbx_seq_one_letter_code
_entity_poly.pdbx_strand_id
1 'polypeptide(L)'
;MPNNQFQEYLDLYDRSVIDHPYARRATFKYLDDFYRNILIGVGTRLCKISPGDFHYVGGAGAWKVIGYYFVSEPSHSDWEKLFGMLDYARNKIEHGQPQFNLPANQMKELREKAPLFRDWVISAGNKFHENSNNFTFKSVFFRTLKNYVNDVERLIPIMKKQSKYPIIEDHLLSPISDALETSKKRLAEFDSESEITTEDLHNLEQLIRYSGAYSGREDVLLSSSICPECGGKITTTSHSFGSRGEDGEPVGEYWRIGCDKCDYIVEQDTEHY
;
A
#
# COMPACT_ATOMS: atom_id res chain seq x y z
N MET A 1 -23.67 -7.55 -5.52
CA MET A 1 -22.90 -8.81 -5.32
C MET A 1 -23.50 -9.51 -4.09
N PRO A 2 -23.75 -10.84 -4.09
CA PRO A 2 -24.40 -11.49 -2.93
C PRO A 2 -23.50 -11.47 -1.69
N ASN A 3 -24.06 -11.22 -0.50
CA ASN A 3 -23.29 -11.14 0.76
C ASN A 3 -22.59 -12.45 1.18
N ASN A 4 -22.97 -13.60 0.60
CA ASN A 4 -22.39 -14.89 0.96
C ASN A 4 -21.27 -15.35 0.02
N GLN A 5 -20.85 -14.52 -0.94
CA GLN A 5 -19.80 -14.91 -1.88
C GLN A 5 -18.47 -15.10 -1.12
N PHE A 6 -17.80 -16.22 -1.38
CA PHE A 6 -16.51 -16.62 -0.78
C PHE A 6 -16.57 -17.02 0.70
N GLN A 7 -17.78 -17.19 1.26
CA GLN A 7 -17.97 -17.65 2.63
C GLN A 7 -17.35 -19.04 2.85
N GLU A 8 -17.24 -19.87 1.80
CA GLU A 8 -16.62 -21.19 1.88
C GLU A 8 -15.20 -21.17 2.43
N TYR A 9 -14.42 -20.11 2.18
CA TYR A 9 -13.06 -19.99 2.71
C TYR A 9 -13.04 -19.73 4.21
N LEU A 10 -13.98 -18.92 4.71
CA LEU A 10 -14.12 -18.68 6.15
C LEU A 10 -14.61 -19.95 6.86
N ASP A 11 -15.50 -20.71 6.25
CA ASP A 11 -15.99 -21.98 6.79
C ASP A 11 -14.87 -23.04 6.84
N LEU A 12 -13.99 -23.07 5.82
CA LEU A 12 -12.79 -23.92 5.82
C LEU A 12 -11.79 -23.51 6.91
N TYR A 13 -11.60 -22.20 7.11
CA TYR A 13 -10.82 -21.68 8.22
C TYR A 13 -11.40 -22.13 9.58
N ASP A 14 -12.70 -21.95 9.79
CA ASP A 14 -13.37 -22.25 11.07
C ASP A 14 -13.34 -23.75 11.43
N ARG A 15 -13.23 -24.63 10.44
CA ARG A 15 -13.07 -26.09 10.62
C ARG A 15 -11.62 -26.52 10.87
N SER A 16 -10.65 -25.62 10.68
CA SER A 16 -9.24 -25.94 10.76
C SER A 16 -8.70 -25.79 12.18
N VAL A 17 -7.77 -26.66 12.56
CA VAL A 17 -7.07 -26.57 13.85
C VAL A 17 -5.94 -25.54 13.72
N ILE A 18 -5.93 -24.52 14.56
CA ILE A 18 -4.92 -23.45 14.54
C ILE A 18 -3.94 -23.50 15.72
N ASP A 19 -3.90 -24.61 16.45
CA ASP A 19 -3.10 -24.72 17.68
C ASP A 19 -1.61 -24.96 17.37
N HIS A 20 -1.31 -25.63 16.26
CA HIS A 20 0.05 -25.92 15.82
C HIS A 20 0.56 -24.95 14.74
N PRO A 21 1.84 -24.50 14.78
CA PRO A 21 2.43 -23.62 13.76
C PRO A 21 2.21 -24.06 12.31
N TYR A 22 2.52 -25.32 11.95
CA TYR A 22 2.27 -25.85 10.60
C TYR A 22 0.79 -25.78 10.20
N ALA A 23 -0.13 -26.03 11.13
CA ALA A 23 -1.55 -25.97 10.85
C ALA A 23 -2.00 -24.52 10.61
N ARG A 24 -1.45 -23.55 11.35
CA ARG A 24 -1.68 -22.12 11.09
C ARG A 24 -1.17 -21.69 9.72
N ARG A 25 0.00 -22.15 9.30
CA ARG A 25 0.56 -21.85 7.96
C ARG A 25 -0.35 -22.35 6.84
N ALA A 26 -0.85 -23.58 6.96
CA ALA A 26 -1.78 -24.15 5.98
C ALA A 26 -3.14 -23.42 6.00
N THR A 27 -3.63 -23.08 7.19
CA THR A 27 -4.94 -22.46 7.39
C THR A 27 -4.97 -20.99 6.97
N PHE A 28 -3.83 -20.28 7.05
CA PHE A 28 -3.69 -18.89 6.61
C PHE A 28 -4.11 -18.71 5.15
N LYS A 29 -3.84 -19.71 4.30
CA LYS A 29 -4.23 -19.68 2.88
C LYS A 29 -5.71 -19.41 2.68
N TYR A 30 -6.60 -19.95 3.53
CA TYR A 30 -8.03 -19.70 3.41
C TYR A 30 -8.39 -18.24 3.67
N LEU A 31 -7.71 -17.58 4.61
CA LEU A 31 -7.91 -16.15 4.85
C LEU A 31 -7.39 -15.33 3.67
N ASP A 32 -6.16 -15.57 3.20
CA ASP A 32 -5.61 -14.87 2.03
C ASP A 32 -6.50 -15.05 0.78
N ASP A 33 -6.95 -16.28 0.52
CA ASP A 33 -7.86 -16.57 -0.59
C ASP A 33 -9.22 -15.87 -0.42
N PHE A 34 -9.77 -15.77 0.80
CA PHE A 34 -10.99 -14.99 1.05
C PHE A 34 -10.81 -13.52 0.65
N TYR A 35 -9.80 -12.86 1.22
CA TYR A 35 -9.55 -11.43 0.97
C TYR A 35 -9.27 -11.20 -0.51
N ARG A 36 -8.37 -11.99 -1.11
CA ARG A 36 -8.03 -11.90 -2.54
C ARG A 36 -9.24 -12.05 -3.45
N ASN A 37 -10.08 -13.08 -3.24
CA ASN A 37 -11.19 -13.34 -4.14
C ASN A 37 -12.30 -12.29 -4.02
N ILE A 38 -12.52 -11.72 -2.83
CA ILE A 38 -13.44 -10.59 -2.67
C ILE A 38 -12.95 -9.37 -3.45
N LEU A 39 -11.65 -9.07 -3.38
CA LEU A 39 -11.04 -7.96 -4.10
C LEU A 39 -11.19 -8.13 -5.61
N ILE A 40 -10.89 -9.32 -6.12
CA ILE A 40 -11.05 -9.65 -7.55
C ILE A 40 -12.52 -9.53 -7.96
N GLY A 41 -13.44 -10.06 -7.16
CA GLY A 41 -14.87 -10.02 -7.46
C GLY A 41 -15.43 -8.59 -7.47
N VAL A 42 -15.02 -7.74 -6.53
CA VAL A 42 -15.38 -6.32 -6.50
C VAL A 42 -14.72 -5.56 -7.65
N GLY A 43 -13.41 -5.75 -7.84
CA GLY A 43 -12.64 -5.05 -8.88
C GLY A 43 -13.16 -5.32 -10.28
N THR A 44 -13.46 -6.58 -10.60
CA THR A 44 -14.00 -6.97 -11.91
C THR A 44 -15.44 -6.51 -12.13
N ARG A 45 -16.32 -6.67 -11.13
CA ARG A 45 -17.76 -6.42 -11.31
C ARG A 45 -18.14 -4.95 -11.13
N LEU A 46 -17.59 -4.30 -10.10
CA LEU A 46 -17.96 -2.95 -9.67
C LEU A 46 -16.97 -1.90 -10.19
N CYS A 47 -15.67 -2.21 -10.20
CA CYS A 47 -14.65 -1.28 -10.70
C CYS A 47 -14.29 -1.47 -12.18
N LYS A 48 -14.84 -2.49 -12.86
CA LYS A 48 -14.62 -2.83 -14.28
C LYS A 48 -13.14 -3.05 -14.65
N ILE A 49 -12.33 -3.51 -13.71
CA ILE A 49 -10.93 -3.90 -13.93
C ILE A 49 -10.89 -5.23 -14.69
N SER A 50 -9.93 -5.40 -15.61
CA SER A 50 -9.81 -6.65 -16.36
C SER A 50 -9.41 -7.80 -15.41
N PRO A 51 -10.01 -8.99 -15.53
CA PRO A 51 -9.54 -10.17 -14.79
C PRO A 51 -8.05 -10.47 -15.00
N GLY A 52 -7.48 -10.06 -16.14
CA GLY A 52 -6.06 -10.17 -16.44
C GLY A 52 -5.17 -9.33 -15.53
N ASP A 53 -5.66 -8.19 -15.03
CA ASP A 53 -4.91 -7.30 -14.15
C ASP A 53 -4.70 -7.90 -12.74
N PHE A 54 -5.44 -8.98 -12.43
CA PHE A 54 -5.29 -9.76 -11.20
C PHE A 54 -4.46 -11.04 -11.39
N HIS A 55 -3.81 -11.24 -12.54
CA HIS A 55 -2.95 -12.40 -12.75
C HIS A 55 -1.74 -12.39 -11.81
N TYR A 56 -1.49 -13.54 -11.17
CA TYR A 56 -0.33 -13.80 -10.30
C TYR A 56 -0.18 -12.91 -9.04
N VAL A 57 -1.22 -12.16 -8.65
CA VAL A 57 -1.19 -11.36 -7.41
C VAL A 57 -1.84 -12.08 -6.22
N GLY A 58 -1.19 -12.00 -5.05
CA GLY A 58 -1.79 -12.36 -3.75
C GLY A 58 -2.80 -11.33 -3.26
N GLY A 59 -3.31 -11.48 -2.03
CA GLY A 59 -4.25 -10.52 -1.43
C GLY A 59 -3.75 -9.07 -1.47
N ALA A 60 -2.50 -8.82 -1.11
CA ALA A 60 -1.92 -7.47 -1.11
C ALA A 60 -1.69 -6.90 -2.52
N GLY A 61 -1.32 -7.73 -3.49
CA GLY A 61 -1.21 -7.28 -4.88
C GLY A 61 -2.59 -6.93 -5.46
N ALA A 62 -3.61 -7.73 -5.17
CA ALA A 62 -4.98 -7.40 -5.53
C ALA A 62 -5.47 -6.11 -4.83
N TRP A 63 -5.05 -5.87 -3.59
CA TRP A 63 -5.33 -4.62 -2.89
C TRP A 63 -4.65 -3.42 -3.54
N LYS A 64 -3.38 -3.51 -3.96
CA LYS A 64 -2.71 -2.43 -4.71
C LYS A 64 -3.45 -2.05 -5.99
N VAL A 65 -4.03 -3.04 -6.68
CA VAL A 65 -4.82 -2.82 -7.91
C VAL A 65 -6.12 -2.07 -7.62
N ILE A 66 -6.85 -2.43 -6.55
CA ILE A 66 -8.19 -1.85 -6.30
C ILE A 66 -8.21 -0.73 -5.26
N GLY A 67 -7.31 -0.73 -4.29
CA GLY A 67 -7.28 0.19 -3.14
C GLY A 67 -7.21 1.64 -3.61
N TYR A 68 -6.49 1.89 -4.70
CA TYR A 68 -6.46 3.19 -5.38
C TYR A 68 -7.86 3.75 -5.69
N TYR A 69 -8.82 2.89 -6.05
CA TYR A 69 -10.19 3.30 -6.38
C TYR A 69 -10.99 3.71 -5.14
N PHE A 70 -10.53 3.33 -3.95
CA PHE A 70 -11.20 3.54 -2.68
C PHE A 70 -10.40 4.47 -1.75
N VAL A 71 -9.38 5.16 -2.24
CA VAL A 71 -8.51 6.05 -1.43
C VAL A 71 -9.29 7.15 -0.69
N SER A 72 -10.44 7.56 -1.22
CA SER A 72 -11.32 8.55 -0.61
C SER A 72 -12.34 7.96 0.38
N GLU A 73 -12.45 6.64 0.48
CA GLU A 73 -13.39 6.01 1.40
C GLU A 73 -12.83 6.00 2.83
N PRO A 74 -13.68 6.26 3.84
CA PRO A 74 -13.30 6.13 5.24
C PRO A 74 -12.72 4.74 5.53
N SER A 75 -11.71 4.68 6.41
CA SER A 75 -11.01 3.44 6.81
C SER A 75 -10.15 2.79 5.72
N HIS A 76 -9.92 3.41 4.56
CA HIS A 76 -8.95 2.92 3.57
C HIS A 76 -7.58 2.61 4.20
N SER A 77 -7.06 3.53 5.02
CA SER A 77 -5.78 3.37 5.71
C SER A 77 -5.73 2.19 6.69
N ASP A 78 -6.87 1.83 7.29
CA ASP A 78 -6.95 0.71 8.22
C ASP A 78 -6.86 -0.61 7.47
N TRP A 79 -7.46 -0.68 6.28
CA TRP A 79 -7.36 -1.83 5.39
C TRP A 79 -5.99 -1.96 4.74
N GLU A 80 -5.33 -0.85 4.38
CA GLU A 80 -3.95 -0.84 3.90
C GLU A 80 -3.01 -1.56 4.90
N LYS A 81 -3.13 -1.24 6.19
CA LYS A 81 -2.36 -1.88 7.26
C LYS A 81 -2.63 -3.39 7.34
N LEU A 82 -3.89 -3.79 7.21
CA LEU A 82 -4.27 -5.21 7.19
C LEU A 82 -3.64 -5.95 6.00
N PHE A 83 -3.62 -5.34 4.81
CA PHE A 83 -3.01 -5.94 3.64
C PHE A 83 -1.49 -5.98 3.70
N GLY A 84 -0.85 -5.00 4.35
CA GLY A 84 0.58 -5.09 4.67
C GLY A 84 0.91 -6.29 5.56
N MET A 85 0.07 -6.56 6.57
CA MET A 85 0.20 -7.75 7.42
C MET A 85 -0.04 -9.06 6.64
N LEU A 86 -1.06 -9.11 5.77
CA LEU A 86 -1.33 -10.28 4.93
C LEU A 86 -0.15 -10.58 4.00
N ASP A 87 0.43 -9.56 3.36
CA ASP A 87 1.58 -9.71 2.46
C ASP A 87 2.80 -10.25 3.21
N TYR A 88 3.11 -9.64 4.36
CA TYR A 88 4.21 -10.06 5.21
C TYR A 88 4.06 -11.53 5.62
N ALA A 89 2.88 -11.91 6.12
CA ALA A 89 2.59 -13.28 6.51
C ALA A 89 2.71 -14.27 5.34
N ARG A 90 2.13 -13.94 4.17
CA ARG A 90 2.20 -14.78 2.97
C ARG A 90 3.64 -14.98 2.52
N ASN A 91 4.41 -13.91 2.37
CA ASN A 91 5.79 -13.97 1.89
C ASN A 91 6.65 -14.83 2.81
N LYS A 92 6.47 -14.72 4.14
CA LYS A 92 7.19 -15.54 5.12
C LYS A 92 6.79 -17.01 5.10
N ILE A 93 5.51 -17.31 4.86
CA ILE A 93 4.97 -18.68 4.77
C ILE A 93 5.43 -19.36 3.47
N GLU A 94 5.32 -18.70 2.32
CA GLU A 94 5.60 -19.24 0.99
C GLU A 94 7.09 -19.32 0.68
N HIS A 95 7.88 -18.32 1.08
CA HIS A 95 9.34 -18.31 0.87
C HIS A 95 10.11 -19.01 2.00
N GLY A 96 9.42 -19.89 2.74
CA GLY A 96 10.07 -20.98 3.43
C GLY A 96 10.88 -20.59 4.66
N GLN A 97 10.55 -19.51 5.38
CA GLN A 97 11.12 -19.27 6.72
C GLN A 97 10.52 -20.31 7.68
N PRO A 98 11.20 -21.42 8.02
CA PRO A 98 10.54 -22.57 8.65
C PRO A 98 10.05 -22.25 10.06
N GLN A 99 10.76 -21.36 10.75
CA GLN A 99 10.40 -20.84 12.07
C GLN A 99 9.28 -19.80 12.07
N PHE A 100 8.90 -19.24 10.91
CA PHE A 100 7.84 -18.24 10.87
C PHE A 100 6.48 -18.88 11.19
N ASN A 101 5.80 -18.29 12.16
CA ASN A 101 4.49 -18.70 12.62
C ASN A 101 3.66 -17.47 12.96
N LEU A 102 2.58 -17.24 12.20
CA LEU A 102 1.65 -16.16 12.53
C LEU A 102 0.99 -16.48 13.89
N PRO A 103 1.05 -15.56 14.88
CA PRO A 103 0.38 -15.74 16.16
C PRO A 103 -1.12 -16.05 16.01
N ALA A 104 -1.65 -16.93 16.86
CA ALA A 104 -3.06 -17.36 16.78
C ALA A 104 -4.05 -16.19 17.00
N ASN A 105 -3.68 -15.19 17.81
CA ASN A 105 -4.46 -13.97 17.99
C ASN A 105 -4.53 -13.14 16.70
N GLN A 106 -3.44 -13.02 15.93
CA GLN A 106 -3.47 -12.32 14.63
C GLN A 106 -4.30 -13.08 13.59
N MET A 107 -4.25 -14.42 13.60
CA MET A 107 -5.14 -15.25 12.76
C MET A 107 -6.63 -15.02 13.10
N LYS A 108 -6.97 -14.98 14.41
CA LYS A 108 -8.32 -14.67 14.87
C LYS A 108 -8.76 -13.26 14.48
N GLU A 109 -7.89 -12.27 14.63
CA GLU A 109 -8.17 -10.89 14.23
C GLU A 109 -8.47 -10.78 12.73
N LEU A 110 -7.68 -11.44 11.87
CA LEU A 110 -7.94 -11.50 10.43
C LEU A 110 -9.31 -12.13 10.12
N ARG A 111 -9.68 -13.20 10.85
CA ARG A 111 -10.96 -13.87 10.69
C ARG A 111 -12.14 -13.01 11.14
N GLU A 112 -11.98 -12.25 12.23
CA GLU A 112 -13.00 -11.34 12.76
C GLU A 112 -13.22 -10.13 11.84
N LYS A 113 -12.13 -9.62 11.24
CA LYS A 113 -12.19 -8.51 10.27
C LYS A 113 -12.73 -8.88 8.90
N ALA A 114 -12.69 -10.16 8.52
CA ALA A 114 -13.11 -10.65 7.21
C ALA A 114 -14.55 -10.23 6.80
N PRO A 115 -15.60 -10.43 7.61
CA PRO A 115 -16.95 -9.96 7.27
C PRO A 115 -17.05 -8.43 7.20
N LEU A 116 -16.38 -7.72 8.12
CA LEU A 116 -16.35 -6.25 8.12
C LEU A 116 -15.72 -5.70 6.83
N PHE A 117 -14.64 -6.33 6.40
CA PHE A 117 -13.96 -5.99 5.16
C PHE A 117 -14.84 -6.23 3.95
N ARG A 118 -15.50 -7.40 3.88
CA ARG A 118 -16.44 -7.74 2.80
C ARG A 118 -17.51 -6.67 2.64
N ASP A 119 -18.15 -6.29 3.74
CA ASP A 119 -19.25 -5.32 3.71
C ASP A 119 -18.72 -3.94 3.30
N TRP A 120 -17.57 -3.54 3.84
CA TRP A 120 -16.91 -2.29 3.49
C TRP A 120 -16.51 -2.24 2.01
N VAL A 121 -15.82 -3.24 1.49
CA VAL A 121 -15.28 -3.23 0.12
C VAL A 121 -16.38 -3.35 -0.94
N ILE A 122 -17.46 -4.08 -0.65
CA ILE A 122 -18.65 -4.10 -1.51
C ILE A 122 -19.33 -2.72 -1.49
N SER A 123 -19.47 -2.09 -0.32
CA SER A 123 -20.04 -0.74 -0.20
C SER A 123 -19.19 0.29 -0.96
N ALA A 124 -17.88 0.29 -0.75
CA ALA A 124 -16.93 1.15 -1.46
C ALA A 124 -16.99 0.91 -2.98
N GLY A 125 -17.03 -0.36 -3.40
CA GLY A 125 -17.20 -0.76 -4.80
C GLY A 125 -18.50 -0.26 -5.41
N ASN A 126 -19.63 -0.35 -4.70
CA ASN A 126 -20.92 0.15 -5.18
C ASN A 126 -20.92 1.67 -5.29
N LYS A 127 -20.42 2.39 -4.28
CA LYS A 127 -20.26 3.85 -4.35
C LYS A 127 -19.37 4.26 -5.53
N PHE A 128 -18.25 3.58 -5.70
CA PHE A 128 -17.39 3.79 -6.86
C PHE A 128 -18.16 3.53 -8.14
N HIS A 129 -18.89 2.41 -8.24
CA HIS A 129 -19.66 2.06 -9.43
C HIS A 129 -20.72 3.12 -9.77
N GLU A 130 -21.51 3.56 -8.78
CA GLU A 130 -22.53 4.60 -8.91
C GLU A 130 -21.92 5.93 -9.36
N ASN A 131 -20.82 6.34 -8.73
CA ASN A 131 -20.07 7.54 -9.13
C ASN A 131 -19.44 7.37 -10.53
N SER A 132 -19.01 6.15 -10.88
CA SER A 132 -18.36 5.78 -12.14
C SER A 132 -19.30 5.70 -13.34
N ASN A 133 -20.61 5.53 -13.13
CA ASN A 133 -21.59 5.59 -14.22
C ASN A 133 -21.62 6.96 -14.92
N ASN A 134 -21.03 8.00 -14.29
CA ASN A 134 -20.80 9.32 -14.87
C ASN A 134 -19.31 9.65 -15.08
N PHE A 135 -18.39 8.68 -14.99
CA PHE A 135 -16.96 8.94 -15.21
C PHE A 135 -16.71 9.19 -16.70
N THR A 136 -16.50 10.45 -17.02
CA THR A 136 -15.96 10.85 -18.32
C THR A 136 -14.43 10.68 -18.30
N PHE A 137 -13.81 10.58 -19.48
CA PHE A 137 -12.35 10.63 -19.63
C PHE A 137 -11.73 11.81 -18.84
N LYS A 138 -12.46 12.94 -18.75
CA LYS A 138 -12.12 14.11 -17.94
C LYS A 138 -11.97 13.78 -16.46
N SER A 139 -12.94 13.11 -15.87
CA SER A 139 -12.90 12.74 -14.44
C SER A 139 -11.72 11.82 -14.12
N VAL A 140 -11.39 10.86 -15.00
CA VAL A 140 -10.20 10.00 -14.84
C VAL A 140 -8.92 10.83 -14.93
N PHE A 141 -8.82 11.67 -15.96
CA PHE A 141 -7.66 12.52 -16.20
C PHE A 141 -7.36 13.40 -14.98
N PHE A 142 -8.35 14.16 -14.48
CA PHE A 142 -8.13 15.08 -13.35
C PHE A 142 -7.83 14.35 -12.04
N ARG A 143 -8.40 13.15 -11.83
CA ARG A 143 -8.03 12.30 -10.69
C ARG A 143 -6.57 11.85 -10.79
N THR A 144 -6.14 11.39 -11.96
CA THR A 144 -4.75 10.98 -12.20
C THR A 144 -3.80 12.17 -12.01
N LEU A 145 -4.14 13.33 -12.58
CA LEU A 145 -3.39 14.57 -12.42
C LEU A 145 -3.22 14.95 -10.96
N LYS A 146 -4.30 14.92 -10.16
CA LYS A 146 -4.25 15.20 -8.72
C LYS A 146 -3.26 14.31 -7.97
N ASN A 147 -3.22 13.02 -8.30
CA ASN A 147 -2.35 12.08 -7.61
C ASN A 147 -0.88 12.35 -7.94
N TYR A 148 -0.54 12.58 -9.20
CA TYR A 148 0.83 12.94 -9.58
C TYR A 148 1.24 14.32 -9.06
N VAL A 149 0.33 15.28 -8.96
CA VAL A 149 0.58 16.56 -8.29
C VAL A 149 0.98 16.33 -6.83
N ASN A 150 0.22 15.54 -6.08
CA ASN A 150 0.50 15.25 -4.67
C ASN A 150 1.85 14.52 -4.51
N ASP A 151 2.13 13.55 -5.37
CA ASP A 151 3.40 12.82 -5.36
C ASP A 151 4.57 13.77 -5.60
N VAL A 152 4.55 14.53 -6.69
CA VAL A 152 5.64 15.45 -7.03
C VAL A 152 5.82 16.53 -5.97
N GLU A 153 4.73 17.08 -5.41
CA GLU A 153 4.78 18.06 -4.32
C GLU A 153 5.48 17.51 -3.07
N ARG A 154 5.25 16.23 -2.74
CA ARG A 154 5.96 15.54 -1.64
C ARG A 154 7.44 15.32 -1.98
N LEU A 155 7.77 15.02 -3.23
CA LEU A 155 9.11 14.64 -3.66
C LEU A 155 10.08 15.82 -3.80
N ILE A 156 9.62 16.97 -4.31
CA ILE A 156 10.47 18.15 -4.56
C ILE A 156 11.30 18.58 -3.32
N PRO A 157 10.72 18.72 -2.11
CA PRO A 157 11.48 19.09 -0.92
C PRO A 157 12.55 18.07 -0.52
N ILE A 158 12.32 16.78 -0.80
CA ILE A 158 13.28 15.71 -0.49
C ILE A 158 14.50 15.84 -1.39
N MET A 159 14.27 16.13 -2.68
CA MET A 159 15.35 16.26 -3.67
C MET A 159 16.19 17.52 -3.47
N LYS A 160 15.56 18.66 -3.15
CA LYS A 160 16.27 19.92 -2.86
C LYS A 160 17.26 19.82 -1.69
N LYS A 161 17.03 18.89 -0.75
CA LYS A 161 17.89 18.69 0.42
C LYS A 161 19.15 17.86 0.15
N GLN A 162 19.24 17.14 -0.96
CA GLN A 162 20.42 16.31 -1.26
C GLN A 162 21.14 16.81 -2.52
N SER A 163 22.26 17.49 -2.34
CA SER A 163 23.13 17.97 -3.42
C SER A 163 23.93 16.88 -4.14
N LYS A 164 23.75 15.60 -3.75
CA LYS A 164 24.52 14.44 -4.25
C LYS A 164 23.80 13.62 -5.31
N TYR A 165 22.54 13.94 -5.61
CA TYR A 165 21.92 13.35 -6.79
C TYR A 165 22.70 13.83 -8.02
N PRO A 166 23.12 12.94 -8.94
CA PRO A 166 23.46 13.38 -10.27
C PRO A 166 22.21 14.02 -10.83
N ILE A 167 22.20 15.35 -10.72
CA ILE A 167 21.62 16.27 -11.66
C ILE A 167 20.15 15.95 -11.95
N ILE A 168 19.26 16.44 -11.09
CA ILE A 168 18.23 17.28 -11.69
C ILE A 168 18.90 18.65 -11.72
N GLU A 169 19.60 18.94 -12.81
CA GLU A 169 20.16 20.29 -13.02
C GLU A 169 18.99 21.28 -12.85
N ASP A 170 19.26 22.51 -12.43
CA ASP A 170 18.22 23.53 -12.24
C ASP A 170 17.30 23.67 -13.48
N HIS A 171 17.80 23.32 -14.68
CA HIS A 171 17.05 23.29 -15.93
C HIS A 171 15.93 22.23 -16.00
N LEU A 172 15.96 21.18 -15.17
CA LEU A 172 14.88 20.18 -15.06
C LEU A 172 13.94 20.48 -13.87
N LEU A 173 14.42 21.12 -12.79
CA LEU A 173 13.58 21.49 -11.65
C LEU A 173 12.60 22.62 -11.97
N SER A 174 12.99 23.59 -12.81
CA SER A 174 12.10 24.70 -13.19
C SER A 174 10.88 24.21 -13.99
N PRO A 175 11.02 23.45 -15.09
CA PRO A 175 9.87 22.94 -15.85
C PRO A 175 8.92 22.08 -15.01
N ILE A 176 9.45 21.32 -14.05
CA ILE A 176 8.63 20.47 -13.17
C ILE A 176 7.90 21.29 -12.12
N SER A 177 8.54 22.33 -11.57
CA SER A 177 7.89 23.27 -10.66
C SER A 177 6.78 24.05 -11.38
N ASP A 178 7.02 24.47 -12.63
CA ASP A 178 6.03 25.16 -13.46
C ASP A 178 4.85 24.24 -13.80
N ALA A 179 5.12 22.99 -14.21
CA ALA A 179 4.08 21.99 -14.47
C ALA A 179 3.27 21.68 -13.20
N LEU A 180 3.91 21.60 -12.03
CA LEU A 180 3.26 21.37 -10.75
C LEU A 180 2.31 22.53 -10.40
N GLU A 181 2.81 23.77 -10.41
CA GLU A 181 2.00 24.95 -10.06
C GLU A 181 0.83 25.15 -11.04
N THR A 182 1.08 24.94 -12.34
CA THR A 182 0.03 25.03 -13.37
C THR A 182 -1.04 23.97 -13.16
N SER A 183 -0.63 22.73 -12.86
CA SER A 183 -1.56 21.63 -12.58
C SER A 183 -2.35 21.86 -11.28
N LYS A 184 -1.74 22.42 -10.23
CA LYS A 184 -2.43 22.77 -8.97
C LYS A 184 -3.49 23.83 -9.20
N LYS A 185 -3.16 24.89 -9.94
CA LYS A 185 -4.11 25.93 -10.32
C LYS A 185 -5.26 25.34 -11.13
N ARG A 186 -4.94 24.50 -12.12
CA ARG A 186 -5.94 23.81 -12.94
C ARG A 186 -6.90 22.95 -12.11
N LEU A 187 -6.37 22.21 -11.14
CA LEU A 187 -7.17 21.39 -10.22
C LEU A 187 -8.03 22.22 -9.26
N ALA A 188 -7.57 23.40 -8.84
CA ALA A 188 -8.33 24.32 -8.01
C ALA A 188 -9.47 25.00 -8.77
N GLU A 189 -9.28 25.22 -10.07
CA GLU A 189 -10.26 25.82 -10.99
C GLU A 189 -11.12 24.78 -11.72
N PHE A 190 -10.99 23.49 -11.37
CA PHE A 190 -11.69 22.41 -12.07
C PHE A 190 -13.20 22.46 -11.84
N ASP A 191 -13.93 22.70 -12.93
CA ASP A 191 -15.36 22.44 -13.06
C ASP A 191 -15.59 21.27 -14.03
N SER A 192 -16.67 20.52 -13.82
CA SER A 192 -17.15 19.41 -14.65
C SER A 192 -17.25 19.71 -16.15
N GLU A 193 -17.39 20.99 -16.54
CA GLU A 193 -17.42 21.43 -17.95
C GLU A 193 -16.02 21.69 -18.55
N SER A 194 -14.97 21.75 -17.73
CA SER A 194 -13.61 22.09 -18.19
C SER A 194 -13.09 21.08 -19.21
N GLU A 195 -12.62 21.56 -20.36
CA GLU A 195 -11.95 20.73 -21.37
C GLU A 195 -10.52 20.36 -20.96
N ILE A 196 -10.08 19.16 -21.33
CA ILE A 196 -8.67 18.80 -21.20
C ILE A 196 -7.91 19.46 -22.35
N THR A 197 -6.88 20.22 -22.01
CA THR A 197 -6.01 20.85 -22.99
C THR A 197 -4.76 20.01 -23.28
N THR A 198 -4.08 20.30 -24.38
CA THR A 198 -2.77 19.70 -24.68
C THR A 198 -1.73 20.00 -23.60
N GLU A 199 -1.81 21.18 -22.98
CA GLU A 199 -0.96 21.58 -21.87
C GLU A 199 -1.21 20.72 -20.62
N ASP A 200 -2.48 20.43 -20.31
CA ASP A 200 -2.84 19.53 -19.20
C ASP A 200 -2.22 18.13 -19.39
N LEU A 201 -2.27 17.58 -20.61
CA LEU A 201 -1.65 16.30 -20.95
C LEU A 201 -0.13 16.35 -20.86
N HIS A 202 0.49 17.42 -21.35
CA HIS A 202 1.94 17.60 -21.29
C HIS A 202 2.42 17.71 -19.84
N ASN A 203 1.73 18.48 -19.01
CA ASN A 203 2.03 18.62 -17.60
C ASN A 203 1.89 17.27 -16.87
N LEU A 204 0.82 16.52 -17.14
CA LEU A 204 0.66 15.17 -16.58
C LEU A 204 1.84 14.26 -16.97
N GLU A 205 2.24 14.25 -18.24
CA GLU A 205 3.39 13.45 -18.70
C GLU A 205 4.69 13.82 -17.96
N GLN A 206 4.94 15.12 -17.78
CA GLN A 206 6.12 15.61 -17.03
C GLN A 206 6.10 15.14 -15.58
N LEU A 207 4.95 15.24 -14.90
CA LEU A 207 4.81 14.79 -13.50
C LEU A 207 4.97 13.27 -13.37
N ILE A 208 4.46 12.48 -14.32
CA ILE A 208 4.65 11.02 -14.37
C ILE A 208 6.14 10.67 -14.51
N ARG A 209 6.83 11.30 -15.48
CA ARG A 209 8.26 11.07 -15.72
C ARG A 209 9.08 11.40 -14.48
N TYR A 210 8.75 12.49 -13.80
CA TYR A 210 9.43 12.89 -12.57
C TYR A 210 9.20 11.90 -11.43
N SER A 211 7.95 11.51 -11.17
CA SER A 211 7.60 10.55 -10.14
C SER A 211 8.27 9.18 -10.39
N GLY A 212 8.22 8.68 -11.63
CA GLY A 212 8.87 7.43 -12.01
C GLY A 212 10.40 7.45 -11.89
N ALA A 213 11.03 8.59 -12.21
CA ALA A 213 12.47 8.76 -12.01
C ALA A 213 12.87 8.75 -10.52
N TYR A 214 11.95 9.05 -9.60
CA TYR A 214 12.17 8.97 -8.16
C TYR A 214 11.92 7.56 -7.61
N SER A 215 10.85 6.88 -8.03
CA SER A 215 10.55 5.50 -7.60
C SER A 215 11.69 4.53 -7.94
N GLY A 216 12.42 4.76 -9.04
CA GLY A 216 13.61 3.99 -9.40
C GLY A 216 14.88 4.30 -8.59
N ARG A 217 14.82 5.15 -7.55
CA ARG A 217 15.98 5.63 -6.78
C ARG A 217 15.92 5.32 -5.28
N GLU A 218 15.12 4.34 -4.88
CA GLU A 218 15.04 3.85 -3.50
C GLU A 218 16.43 3.60 -2.89
N ASP A 219 17.29 2.85 -3.59
CA ASP A 219 18.66 2.54 -3.15
C ASP A 219 19.50 3.80 -2.85
N VAL A 220 19.31 4.88 -3.63
CA VAL A 220 20.05 6.14 -3.46
C VAL A 220 19.56 6.87 -2.21
N LEU A 221 18.24 6.91 -1.99
CA LEU A 221 17.63 7.52 -0.81
C LEU A 221 18.06 6.79 0.47
N LEU A 222 18.03 5.46 0.43
CA LEU A 222 18.53 4.60 1.50
C LEU A 222 20.01 4.83 1.79
N SER A 223 20.85 4.96 0.75
CA SER A 223 22.28 5.25 0.91
C SER A 223 22.56 6.59 1.61
N SER A 224 21.60 7.51 1.58
CA SER A 224 21.65 8.81 2.24
C SER A 224 20.79 8.87 3.52
N SER A 225 20.35 7.71 4.02
CA SER A 225 19.49 7.58 5.20
C SER A 225 18.21 8.43 5.14
N ILE A 226 17.61 8.54 3.96
CA ILE A 226 16.32 9.20 3.75
C ILE A 226 15.29 8.15 3.34
N CYS A 227 14.12 8.22 3.95
CA CYS A 227 13.01 7.35 3.58
C CYS A 227 12.38 7.80 2.24
N PRO A 228 12.19 6.87 1.30
CA PRO A 228 11.56 7.15 0.00
C PRO A 228 10.07 7.50 0.11
N GLU A 229 9.39 7.07 1.18
CA GLU A 229 7.97 7.37 1.38
C GLU A 229 7.73 8.70 2.08
N CYS A 230 8.40 8.95 3.20
CA CYS A 230 8.10 10.09 4.08
C CYS A 230 9.11 11.25 3.92
N GLY A 231 10.28 11.02 3.30
CA GLY A 231 11.42 11.96 3.34
C GLY A 231 12.04 12.15 4.73
N GLY A 232 11.59 11.35 5.71
CA GLY A 232 12.12 11.26 7.07
C GLY A 232 13.46 10.55 7.11
N LYS A 233 14.06 10.50 8.29
CA LYS A 233 15.39 9.91 8.46
C LYS A 233 15.24 8.39 8.64
N ILE A 234 16.07 7.63 7.93
CA ILE A 234 16.25 6.21 8.22
C ILE A 234 17.12 6.11 9.46
N THR A 235 16.59 5.48 10.50
CA THR A 235 17.26 5.29 11.78
C THR A 235 17.21 3.83 12.19
N THR A 236 18.24 3.40 12.92
CA THR A 236 18.22 2.14 13.64
C THR A 236 17.59 2.35 15.01
N THR A 237 16.52 1.63 15.29
CA THR A 237 15.86 1.55 16.61
C THR A 237 16.02 0.15 17.15
N SER A 238 16.42 0.00 18.41
CA SER A 238 16.46 -1.29 19.08
C SER A 238 15.64 -1.32 20.36
N HIS A 239 15.05 -2.48 20.63
CA HIS A 239 14.22 -2.75 21.79
C HIS A 239 14.57 -4.12 22.36
N SER A 240 15.12 -4.13 23.57
CA SER A 240 15.37 -5.36 24.31
C SER A 240 14.06 -5.97 24.79
N PHE A 241 13.92 -7.30 24.73
CA PHE A 241 12.72 -8.01 25.17
C PHE A 241 13.07 -9.25 26.01
N GLY A 242 12.11 -9.63 26.85
CA GLY A 242 12.29 -10.68 27.85
C GLY A 242 13.22 -10.24 28.99
N SER A 243 13.18 -10.98 30.09
CA SER A 243 14.10 -10.81 31.21
C SER A 243 14.33 -12.18 31.86
N ARG A 244 15.59 -12.54 32.11
CA ARG A 244 15.93 -13.75 32.88
C ARG A 244 15.88 -13.46 34.38
N GLY A 245 14.68 -13.41 34.96
CA GLY A 245 14.46 -13.27 36.41
C GLY A 245 14.30 -11.84 36.92
N GLU A 246 14.24 -11.66 38.24
CA GLU A 246 13.87 -10.37 38.87
C GLU A 246 14.91 -9.25 38.70
N ASP A 247 16.16 -9.59 38.34
CA ASP A 247 17.26 -8.66 38.03
C ASP A 247 17.72 -8.75 36.55
N GLY A 248 16.97 -9.45 35.70
CA GLY A 248 17.55 -10.18 34.55
C GLY A 248 17.83 -9.39 33.29
N GLU A 249 19.06 -9.53 32.78
CA GLU A 249 19.47 -9.17 31.43
C GLU A 249 18.43 -9.60 30.37
N PRO A 250 18.26 -8.81 29.30
CA PRO A 250 17.29 -9.12 28.26
C PRO A 250 17.56 -10.48 27.61
N VAL A 251 16.50 -11.14 27.16
CA VAL A 251 16.57 -12.46 26.50
C VAL A 251 16.89 -12.31 25.00
N GLY A 252 16.76 -11.09 24.48
CA GLY A 252 17.12 -10.75 23.12
C GLY A 252 16.91 -9.27 22.84
N GLU A 253 17.30 -8.86 21.64
CA GLU A 253 17.16 -7.51 21.12
C GLU A 253 16.49 -7.54 19.75
N TYR A 254 15.40 -6.80 19.63
CA TYR A 254 14.77 -6.51 18.36
C TYR A 254 15.42 -5.24 17.80
N TRP A 255 15.93 -5.28 16.58
CA TRP A 255 16.40 -4.07 15.90
C TRP A 255 15.66 -3.86 14.58
N ARG A 256 15.36 -2.59 14.28
CA ARG A 256 14.67 -2.14 13.06
C ARG A 256 15.46 -0.99 12.46
N ILE A 257 15.74 -1.08 11.16
CA ILE A 257 16.21 0.03 10.32
C ILE A 257 15.01 0.49 9.49
N GLY A 258 14.51 1.71 9.73
CA GLY A 258 13.32 2.22 9.04
C GLY A 258 13.12 3.74 9.18
N CYS A 259 12.06 4.28 8.58
CA CYS A 259 11.70 5.70 8.74
C CYS A 259 11.33 5.99 10.20
N ASP A 260 11.83 7.11 10.71
CA ASP A 260 11.50 7.67 12.02
C ASP A 260 10.08 8.27 12.10
N LYS A 261 9.46 8.55 10.95
CA LYS A 261 8.16 9.24 10.81
C LYS A 261 7.04 8.40 10.20
N CYS A 262 7.34 7.26 9.56
CA CYS A 262 6.35 6.41 8.91
C CYS A 262 6.75 4.94 9.01
N ASP A 263 5.85 4.07 8.53
CA ASP A 263 5.97 2.62 8.65
C ASP A 263 6.90 1.99 7.61
N TYR A 264 7.67 2.80 6.87
CA TYR A 264 8.66 2.31 5.93
C TYR A 264 9.80 1.57 6.66
N ILE A 265 10.10 0.33 6.23
CA ILE A 265 11.09 -0.56 6.85
C ILE A 265 12.10 -0.97 5.78
N VAL A 266 13.38 -0.78 6.08
CA VAL A 266 14.50 -1.23 5.26
C VAL A 266 14.87 -2.65 5.65
N GLU A 267 15.06 -2.87 6.93
CA GLU A 267 15.51 -4.13 7.50
C GLU A 267 15.03 -4.22 8.95
N GLN A 268 14.77 -5.44 9.42
CA GLN A 268 14.48 -5.70 10.82
C GLN A 268 14.90 -7.11 11.16
N ASP A 269 15.44 -7.30 12.36
CA ASP A 269 15.84 -8.62 12.86
C ASP A 269 15.64 -8.71 14.37
N THR A 270 15.74 -9.94 14.87
CA THR A 270 15.58 -10.29 16.29
C THR A 270 16.72 -11.20 16.69
N GLU A 271 17.65 -10.66 17.48
CA GLU A 271 18.74 -11.44 18.06
C GLU A 271 18.33 -11.97 19.44
N HIS A 272 18.65 -13.23 19.70
CA HIS A 272 18.46 -13.86 21.00
C HIS A 272 19.83 -14.06 21.68
N TYR A 273 19.93 -13.69 22.96
CA TYR A 273 21.14 -13.89 23.78
C TYR A 273 21.15 -15.25 24.49
#